data_AF-A0A1I4ZW85-F1
#
_entry.id   AF-A0A1I4ZW85-F1
#
_cell.length_a   1.000
_cell.length_b   1.000
_cell.length_c   1.000
_cell.angle_alpha   90.00
_cell.angle_beta   90.00
_cell.angle_gamma   90.00
#
_symmetry.space_group_name_H-M   'P 1'
#
loop_
_entity.id
_entity.type
_entity.pdbx_description
1 polymer ?
#
loop_
_entity_poly.entity_id
_entity_poly.type
_entity_poly.pdbx_seq_one_letter_code
_entity_poly.pdbx_strand_id
1 'polypeptide(L)'
;MINRFILSLLPLLRTMRTGTVLCLLLLAGNAAAQDTGERPSMDDDVTADDVAAALADLEEPMYTPFIELYLLEESKALRKEMMDTRAELIEKVVDKELSVADKTMSYATDTVTYFFYLIAGATSILVVIGWNSIRDMRNQLASVAEKRVNELVVEYEKRLKAIEEQLQQKSDIIHQNQAEIERTNEVHSLWLKASQETSQQNKIAAYDRILDLRPDDVEALSYKADAVLEMQEPLWAISLCRRALKLDPQNGHAHYQLACAYAEIGRWEDAVSTLEKAIDISEAYRDDASVDPSFEQLREHESFRTLVFPDQEENSTDA
;
A
#
# COMPACT_ATOMS: atom_id res chain seq x y z
N MET A 1 -13.45 8.75 -18.72
CA MET A 1 -13.08 8.66 -20.16
C MET A 1 -13.91 7.66 -20.97
N ILE A 2 -14.98 7.06 -20.40
CA ILE A 2 -15.87 6.09 -21.08
C ILE A 2 -17.13 6.77 -21.66
N ASN A 3 -17.50 7.95 -21.15
CA ASN A 3 -18.74 8.65 -21.53
C ASN A 3 -18.68 9.45 -22.85
N ARG A 4 -17.52 9.49 -23.53
CA ARG A 4 -17.34 10.19 -24.83
C ARG A 4 -17.43 9.25 -26.04
N PHE A 5 -17.32 7.94 -25.85
CA PHE A 5 -17.37 6.98 -26.96
C PHE A 5 -18.82 6.61 -27.35
N ILE A 6 -19.73 6.51 -26.38
CA ILE A 6 -21.15 6.15 -26.61
C ILE A 6 -21.91 7.26 -27.35
N LEU A 7 -21.54 8.54 -27.17
CA LEU A 7 -22.15 9.66 -27.90
C LEU A 7 -21.69 9.81 -29.36
N SER A 8 -20.65 9.08 -29.80
CA SER A 8 -20.15 9.18 -31.19
C SER A 8 -20.87 8.27 -32.19
N LEU A 9 -21.70 7.34 -31.71
CA LEU A 9 -22.40 6.34 -32.53
C LEU A 9 -23.88 6.65 -32.81
N LEU A 10 -24.44 7.70 -32.21
CA LEU A 10 -25.84 8.10 -32.46
C LEU A 10 -26.16 8.72 -33.84
N PRO A 11 -25.24 9.35 -34.61
CA PRO A 11 -25.62 9.96 -35.90
C PRO A 11 -25.67 8.97 -37.07
N LEU A 12 -25.16 7.74 -36.91
CA LEU A 12 -25.11 6.74 -38.00
C LEU A 12 -26.40 5.93 -38.17
N LEU A 13 -27.26 5.84 -37.15
CA LEU A 13 -28.57 5.19 -37.27
C LEU A 13 -29.68 6.12 -37.81
N ARG A 14 -29.41 7.41 -37.96
CA ARG A 14 -30.41 8.40 -38.42
C ARG A 14 -30.33 8.70 -39.92
N THR A 15 -29.28 8.28 -40.61
CA THR A 15 -29.06 8.52 -42.05
C THR A 15 -29.58 7.41 -42.97
N MET A 16 -29.92 6.22 -42.45
CA MET A 16 -30.46 5.12 -43.28
C MET A 16 -31.99 5.13 -43.46
N ARG A 17 -32.74 6.06 -42.82
CA ARG A 17 -34.21 6.07 -42.86
C ARG A 17 -34.81 7.07 -43.86
N THR A 18 -34.01 7.80 -44.63
CA THR A 18 -34.49 8.91 -45.50
C THR A 18 -33.88 8.91 -46.90
N GLY A 19 -33.79 7.75 -47.56
CA GLY A 19 -33.14 7.71 -48.88
C GLY A 19 -33.51 6.55 -49.76
N THR A 20 -34.80 6.28 -50.01
CA THR A 20 -35.29 5.56 -51.21
C THR A 20 -36.80 5.78 -51.37
N VAL A 21 -37.22 7.03 -51.54
CA VAL A 21 -38.46 7.38 -52.23
C VAL A 21 -38.04 8.44 -53.24
N LEU A 22 -38.52 8.32 -54.49
CA LEU A 22 -38.38 9.30 -55.58
C LEU A 22 -37.20 9.06 -56.55
N CYS A 23 -37.45 8.30 -57.63
CA CYS A 23 -37.01 8.61 -59.00
C CYS A 23 -37.52 7.56 -59.99
N LEU A 24 -38.55 7.91 -60.78
CA LEU A 24 -38.71 7.63 -62.22
C LEU A 24 -40.19 7.68 -62.63
N LEU A 25 -40.67 8.90 -62.82
CA LEU A 25 -41.71 9.22 -63.80
C LEU A 25 -41.32 10.54 -64.47
N LEU A 26 -41.38 10.52 -65.80
CA LEU A 26 -41.50 11.65 -66.75
C LEU A 26 -40.23 12.37 -67.25
N LEU A 27 -39.88 12.03 -68.50
CA LEU A 27 -39.50 12.91 -69.63
C LEU A 27 -39.62 12.04 -70.90
N ALA A 28 -40.74 12.04 -71.63
CA ALA A 28 -41.20 13.04 -72.61
C ALA A 28 -40.15 13.35 -73.70
N GLY A 29 -40.42 12.95 -74.94
CA GLY A 29 -39.58 13.29 -76.10
C GLY A 29 -40.05 12.63 -77.40
N ASN A 30 -40.97 13.30 -78.09
CA ASN A 30 -41.43 13.06 -79.46
C ASN A 30 -40.30 12.70 -80.44
N ALA A 31 -40.59 11.74 -81.33
CA ALA A 31 -40.14 11.81 -82.73
C ALA A 31 -41.19 11.13 -83.62
N ALA A 32 -41.88 11.97 -84.39
CA ALA A 32 -42.78 11.59 -85.46
C ALA A 32 -41.98 11.35 -86.76
N ALA A 33 -42.34 10.31 -87.51
CA ALA A 33 -42.29 10.16 -88.97
C ALA A 33 -42.62 8.68 -89.28
N GLN A 34 -43.84 8.30 -89.68
CA GLN A 34 -44.51 8.50 -90.97
C GLN A 34 -44.07 7.47 -92.02
N ASP A 35 -44.95 6.48 -92.29
CA ASP A 35 -45.20 5.86 -93.62
C ASP A 35 -46.44 4.96 -93.49
N THR A 36 -47.64 5.46 -93.78
CA THR A 36 -48.43 5.27 -95.03
C THR A 36 -48.73 3.82 -95.40
N GLY A 37 -50.01 3.49 -95.48
CA GLY A 37 -50.51 2.20 -95.96
C GLY A 37 -52.01 2.02 -95.72
N GLU A 38 -52.80 2.86 -96.37
CA GLU A 38 -54.17 2.64 -96.89
C GLU A 38 -55.20 1.82 -96.08
N ARG A 39 -56.26 2.53 -95.64
CA ARG A 39 -57.62 1.98 -95.56
C ARG A 39 -58.19 1.77 -96.97
N PRO A 40 -59.14 0.85 -97.12
CA PRO A 40 -60.36 1.18 -97.84
C PRO A 40 -61.58 1.11 -96.93
N SER A 41 -62.33 2.21 -96.94
CA SER A 41 -63.73 2.33 -96.56
C SER A 41 -64.64 1.81 -97.70
N MET A 42 -65.64 1.00 -97.35
CA MET A 42 -66.94 0.90 -98.02
C MET A 42 -67.92 0.80 -96.83
N ASP A 43 -68.65 1.83 -96.45
CA ASP A 43 -69.87 2.34 -97.11
C ASP A 43 -70.72 1.19 -97.66
N ASP A 44 -71.61 0.69 -96.81
CA ASP A 44 -73.06 0.76 -97.04
C ASP A 44 -73.78 0.38 -95.74
N ASP A 45 -74.34 1.39 -95.06
CA ASP A 45 -75.37 1.23 -94.04
C ASP A 45 -76.61 0.64 -94.73
N VAL A 46 -76.75 -0.68 -94.70
CA VAL A 46 -77.99 -1.35 -95.11
C VAL A 46 -78.96 -1.28 -93.95
N THR A 47 -79.88 -0.32 -94.01
CA THR A 47 -80.97 -0.16 -93.05
C THR A 47 -81.94 -1.34 -93.10
N ALA A 48 -82.53 -1.69 -91.95
CA ALA A 48 -83.33 -2.91 -91.79
C ALA A 48 -84.52 -3.02 -92.77
N ASP A 49 -85.02 -1.90 -93.32
CA ASP A 49 -86.04 -1.89 -94.37
C ASP A 49 -85.52 -2.38 -95.73
N ASP A 50 -84.23 -2.17 -96.05
CA ASP A 50 -83.58 -2.69 -97.26
C ASP A 50 -83.27 -4.20 -97.15
N VAL A 51 -82.95 -4.65 -95.93
CA VAL A 51 -82.77 -6.09 -95.64
C VAL A 51 -84.10 -6.84 -95.74
N ALA A 52 -85.20 -6.21 -95.33
CA ALA A 52 -86.54 -6.81 -95.43
C ALA A 52 -87.03 -6.95 -96.88
N ALA A 53 -86.67 -6.01 -97.77
CA ALA A 53 -86.98 -6.11 -99.20
C ALA A 53 -86.12 -7.17 -99.92
N ALA A 54 -84.86 -7.36 -99.50
CA ALA A 54 -83.98 -8.42 -100.04
C ALA A 54 -84.33 -9.83 -99.52
N LEU A 55 -84.90 -9.94 -98.32
CA LEU A 55 -85.33 -11.22 -97.71
C LEU A 55 -86.59 -11.82 -98.35
N ALA A 56 -87.34 -11.06 -99.15
CA ALA A 56 -88.55 -11.57 -99.82
C ALA A 56 -88.26 -12.39 -101.10
N ASP A 57 -87.02 -12.35 -101.61
CA ASP A 57 -86.60 -12.97 -102.90
C ASP A 57 -85.49 -14.04 -102.72
N LEU A 58 -85.27 -14.55 -101.51
CA LEU A 58 -84.24 -15.56 -101.21
C LEU A 58 -84.87 -16.90 -100.81
N GLU A 59 -84.92 -17.83 -101.77
CA GLU A 59 -85.58 -19.14 -101.65
C GLU A 59 -84.71 -20.29 -101.08
N GLU A 60 -83.41 -20.12 -100.76
CA GLU A 60 -82.57 -21.20 -100.16
C GLU A 60 -81.39 -20.69 -99.30
N PRO A 61 -80.95 -21.42 -98.25
CA PRO A 61 -79.88 -21.00 -97.33
C PRO A 61 -78.49 -21.05 -97.97
N MET A 62 -77.74 -19.95 -97.89
CA MET A 62 -76.40 -19.73 -98.46
C MET A 62 -75.23 -20.52 -97.79
N TYR A 63 -75.43 -21.74 -97.27
CA TYR A 63 -74.32 -22.53 -96.71
C TYR A 63 -74.42 -24.04 -97.00
N THR A 64 -73.33 -24.64 -97.53
CA THR A 64 -73.21 -26.08 -97.88
C THR A 64 -72.42 -26.89 -96.83
N PRO A 65 -72.75 -28.17 -96.55
CA PRO A 65 -72.07 -29.02 -95.56
C PRO A 65 -70.55 -29.20 -95.70
N PHE A 66 -69.99 -29.05 -96.90
CA PHE A 66 -68.54 -29.22 -97.15
C PHE A 66 -67.68 -28.10 -96.56
N ILE A 67 -68.18 -26.86 -96.54
CA ILE A 67 -67.45 -25.70 -96.04
C ILE A 67 -67.32 -25.76 -94.51
N GLU A 68 -68.34 -26.29 -93.84
CA GLU A 68 -68.34 -26.50 -92.38
C GLU A 68 -67.20 -27.44 -91.95
N LEU A 69 -67.03 -28.58 -92.64
CA LEU A 69 -66.00 -29.56 -92.29
C LEU A 69 -64.58 -28.99 -92.48
N TYR A 70 -64.34 -28.28 -93.59
CA TYR A 70 -63.03 -27.67 -93.88
C TYR A 70 -62.65 -26.62 -92.83
N LEU A 71 -63.59 -25.72 -92.49
CA LEU A 71 -63.36 -24.73 -91.43
C LEU A 71 -63.11 -25.40 -90.07
N LEU A 72 -63.77 -26.51 -89.80
CA LEU A 72 -63.61 -27.24 -88.54
C LEU A 72 -62.25 -27.95 -88.47
N GLU A 73 -61.79 -28.58 -89.54
CA GLU A 73 -60.45 -29.19 -89.64
C GLU A 73 -59.34 -28.15 -89.54
N GLU A 74 -59.44 -27.05 -90.27
CA GLU A 74 -58.46 -25.96 -90.22
C GLU A 74 -58.44 -25.33 -88.82
N SER A 75 -59.60 -25.12 -88.20
CA SER A 75 -59.67 -24.63 -86.81
C SER A 75 -59.05 -25.62 -85.81
N LYS A 76 -59.15 -26.92 -86.07
CA LYS A 76 -58.57 -27.97 -85.22
C LYS A 76 -57.06 -28.06 -85.41
N ALA A 77 -56.57 -27.95 -86.64
CA ALA A 77 -55.15 -27.86 -86.97
C ALA A 77 -54.52 -26.61 -86.33
N LEU A 78 -55.17 -25.45 -86.48
CA LEU A 78 -54.75 -24.19 -85.88
C LEU A 78 -54.72 -24.28 -84.35
N ARG A 79 -55.75 -24.88 -83.72
CA ARG A 79 -55.74 -25.13 -82.27
C ARG A 79 -54.58 -26.03 -81.84
N LYS A 80 -54.26 -27.06 -82.63
CA LYS A 80 -53.15 -27.97 -82.34
C LYS A 80 -51.80 -27.26 -82.45
N GLU A 81 -51.58 -26.49 -83.51
CA GLU A 81 -50.39 -25.68 -83.69
C GLU A 81 -50.25 -24.60 -82.59
N MET A 82 -51.36 -23.94 -82.22
CA MET A 82 -51.39 -23.03 -81.08
C MET A 82 -51.06 -23.72 -79.75
N MET A 83 -51.47 -24.98 -79.57
CA MET A 83 -51.11 -25.75 -78.37
C MET A 83 -49.63 -26.14 -78.36
N ASP A 84 -49.09 -26.60 -79.49
CA ASP A 84 -47.69 -27.02 -79.61
C ASP A 84 -46.74 -25.82 -79.44
N THR A 85 -47.03 -24.69 -80.10
CA THR A 85 -46.27 -23.43 -79.92
C THR A 85 -46.37 -22.90 -78.50
N ARG A 86 -47.54 -22.99 -77.87
CA ARG A 86 -47.71 -22.62 -76.46
C ARG A 86 -46.88 -23.51 -75.54
N ALA A 87 -46.82 -24.82 -75.81
CA ALA A 87 -46.01 -25.75 -75.03
C ALA A 87 -44.52 -25.41 -75.12
N GLU A 88 -44.00 -25.16 -76.34
CA GLU A 88 -42.60 -24.80 -76.55
C GLU A 88 -42.24 -23.44 -75.92
N LEU A 89 -43.13 -22.44 -76.01
CA LEU A 89 -42.94 -21.14 -75.35
C LEU A 89 -42.95 -21.26 -73.82
N ILE A 90 -43.83 -22.10 -73.26
CA ILE A 90 -43.85 -22.38 -71.82
C ILE A 90 -42.52 -23.02 -71.40
N GLU A 91 -42.03 -24.02 -72.14
CA GLU A 91 -40.76 -24.67 -71.86
C GLU A 91 -39.59 -23.66 -71.86
N LYS A 92 -39.46 -22.85 -72.92
CA LYS A 92 -38.40 -21.83 -73.02
C LYS A 92 -38.47 -20.76 -71.94
N VAL A 93 -39.68 -20.34 -71.55
CA VAL A 93 -39.86 -19.37 -70.46
C VAL A 93 -39.47 -19.98 -69.13
N VAL A 94 -39.93 -21.21 -68.84
CA VAL A 94 -39.59 -21.93 -67.61
C VAL A 94 -38.08 -22.15 -67.52
N ASP A 95 -37.42 -22.59 -68.60
CA ASP A 95 -35.96 -22.78 -68.61
C ASP A 95 -35.19 -21.48 -68.39
N LYS A 96 -35.65 -20.38 -68.99
CA LYS A 96 -35.04 -19.06 -68.78
C LYS A 96 -35.24 -18.58 -67.35
N GLU A 97 -36.42 -18.75 -66.78
CA GLU A 97 -36.70 -18.41 -65.38
C GLU A 97 -35.87 -19.26 -64.43
N LEU A 98 -35.78 -20.57 -64.67
CA LEU A 98 -34.95 -21.49 -63.89
C LEU A 98 -33.47 -21.09 -63.96
N SER A 99 -32.96 -20.76 -65.15
CA SER A 99 -31.57 -20.34 -65.34
C SER A 99 -31.26 -19.00 -64.67
N VAL A 100 -32.21 -18.04 -64.72
CA VAL A 100 -32.07 -16.77 -63.99
C VAL A 100 -32.10 -17.02 -62.49
N ALA A 101 -33.05 -17.82 -62.00
CA ALA A 101 -33.15 -18.20 -60.59
C ALA A 101 -31.86 -18.87 -60.10
N ASP A 102 -31.33 -19.84 -60.85
CA ASP A 102 -30.10 -20.56 -60.52
C ASP A 102 -28.87 -19.62 -60.45
N LYS A 103 -28.71 -18.73 -61.45
CA LYS A 103 -27.65 -17.70 -61.40
C LYS A 103 -27.79 -16.77 -60.20
N THR A 104 -29.01 -16.30 -59.91
CA THR A 104 -29.24 -15.44 -58.74
C THR A 104 -28.96 -16.16 -57.42
N MET A 105 -29.30 -17.44 -57.34
CA MET A 105 -29.03 -18.29 -56.17
C MET A 105 -27.53 -18.55 -56.01
N SER A 106 -26.80 -18.81 -57.10
CA SER A 106 -25.34 -18.95 -57.08
C SER A 106 -24.66 -17.67 -56.63
N TYR A 107 -25.03 -16.49 -57.16
CA TYR A 107 -24.47 -15.22 -56.69
C TYR A 107 -24.79 -14.94 -55.22
N ALA A 108 -26.00 -15.23 -54.76
CA ALA A 108 -26.36 -15.12 -53.34
C ALA A 108 -25.52 -16.06 -52.46
N THR A 109 -25.30 -17.29 -52.92
CA THR A 109 -24.49 -18.29 -52.19
C THR A 109 -23.02 -17.88 -52.14
N ASP A 110 -22.45 -17.41 -53.24
CA ASP A 110 -21.05 -16.98 -53.30
C ASP A 110 -20.81 -15.74 -52.43
N THR A 111 -21.69 -14.73 -52.52
CA THR A 111 -21.58 -13.52 -51.69
C THR A 111 -21.64 -13.84 -50.20
N VAL A 112 -22.59 -14.69 -49.78
CA VAL A 112 -22.69 -15.17 -48.40
C VAL A 112 -21.42 -15.91 -47.99
N THR A 113 -20.89 -16.78 -48.86
CA THR A 113 -19.62 -17.51 -48.61
C THR A 113 -18.43 -16.57 -48.43
N TYR A 114 -18.30 -15.55 -49.27
CA TYR A 114 -17.24 -14.55 -49.12
C TYR A 114 -17.37 -13.71 -47.85
N PHE A 115 -18.60 -13.35 -47.44
CA PHE A 115 -18.81 -12.69 -46.15
C PHE A 115 -18.38 -13.58 -44.97
N PHE A 116 -18.67 -14.88 -45.02
CA PHE A 116 -18.17 -15.82 -44.01
C PHE A 116 -16.65 -15.88 -43.98
N TYR A 117 -15.96 -15.88 -45.13
CA TYR A 117 -14.50 -15.84 -45.16
C TYR A 117 -13.92 -14.52 -44.64
N LEU A 118 -14.54 -13.38 -44.92
CA LEU A 118 -14.11 -12.08 -44.38
C LEU A 118 -14.26 -12.03 -42.85
N ILE A 119 -15.39 -12.52 -42.33
CA ILE A 119 -15.63 -12.61 -40.89
C ILE A 119 -14.64 -13.59 -40.25
N ALA A 120 -14.39 -14.75 -40.87
CA ALA A 120 -13.40 -15.72 -40.39
C ALA A 120 -11.97 -15.15 -40.37
N GLY A 121 -11.58 -14.42 -41.41
CA GLY A 121 -10.28 -13.73 -41.47
C GLY A 121 -10.16 -12.66 -40.38
N ALA A 122 -11.17 -11.81 -40.23
CA ALA A 122 -11.19 -10.77 -39.20
C ALA A 122 -11.16 -11.36 -37.78
N THR A 123 -11.92 -12.43 -37.51
CA THR A 123 -11.93 -13.10 -36.20
C THR A 123 -10.58 -13.78 -35.91
N SER A 124 -9.96 -14.43 -36.90
CA SER A 124 -8.62 -15.02 -36.75
C SER A 124 -7.57 -13.97 -36.37
N ILE A 125 -7.56 -12.82 -37.08
CA ILE A 125 -6.65 -11.71 -36.77
C ILE A 125 -6.90 -11.17 -35.35
N LEU A 126 -8.17 -10.97 -34.97
CA LEU A 126 -8.54 -10.46 -33.64
C LEU A 126 -8.08 -11.41 -32.53
N VAL A 127 -8.23 -12.73 -32.71
CA VAL A 127 -7.78 -13.74 -31.74
C VAL A 127 -6.26 -13.70 -31.57
N VAL A 128 -5.49 -13.59 -32.65
CA VAL A 128 -4.02 -13.52 -32.58
C VAL A 128 -3.56 -12.26 -31.85
N ILE A 129 -4.14 -11.11 -32.19
CA ILE A 129 -3.81 -9.82 -31.53
C ILE A 129 -4.24 -9.85 -30.06
N GLY A 130 -5.44 -10.35 -29.77
CA GLY A 130 -5.97 -10.49 -28.42
C GLY A 130 -5.10 -11.40 -27.55
N TRP A 131 -4.69 -12.56 -28.08
CA TRP A 131 -3.81 -13.49 -27.37
C TRP A 131 -2.45 -12.88 -27.05
N ASN A 132 -1.82 -12.22 -28.01
CA ASN A 132 -0.54 -11.55 -27.80
C ASN A 132 -0.65 -10.43 -26.75
N SER A 133 -1.68 -9.59 -26.84
CA SER A 133 -1.92 -8.50 -25.88
C SER A 133 -2.17 -9.01 -24.45
N ILE A 134 -3.00 -10.05 -24.29
CA ILE A 134 -3.27 -10.65 -22.98
C ILE A 134 -2.00 -11.26 -22.38
N ARG A 135 -1.20 -11.95 -23.21
CA ARG A 135 0.08 -12.52 -22.77
C ARG A 135 1.05 -11.44 -22.32
N ASP A 136 1.18 -10.37 -23.09
CA ASP A 136 2.08 -9.26 -22.77
C ASP A 136 1.64 -8.53 -21.49
N MET A 137 0.34 -8.29 -21.33
CA MET A 137 -0.22 -7.70 -20.12
C MET A 137 0.05 -8.56 -18.88
N ARG A 138 -0.15 -9.89 -18.99
CA ARG A 138 0.13 -10.82 -17.88
C ARG A 138 1.60 -10.81 -17.51
N ASN A 139 2.50 -10.81 -18.49
CA ASN A 139 3.94 -10.79 -18.26
C ASN A 139 4.39 -9.46 -17.62
N GLN A 140 3.85 -8.32 -18.09
CA GLN A 140 4.10 -7.02 -17.49
C GLN A 140 3.60 -6.95 -16.04
N LEU A 141 2.35 -7.38 -15.79
CA LEU A 141 1.79 -7.47 -14.44
C LEU A 141 2.65 -8.31 -13.51
N ALA A 142 3.09 -9.49 -13.95
CA ALA A 142 3.97 -10.36 -13.17
C ALA A 142 5.29 -9.65 -12.82
N SER A 143 5.93 -9.01 -13.80
CA SER A 143 7.20 -8.30 -13.57
C SER A 143 7.06 -7.10 -12.62
N VAL A 144 5.97 -6.34 -12.71
CA VAL A 144 5.71 -5.20 -11.82
C VAL A 144 5.39 -5.69 -10.40
N ALA A 145 4.58 -6.74 -10.27
CA ALA A 145 4.28 -7.35 -8.98
C ALA A 145 5.56 -7.87 -8.31
N GLU A 146 6.39 -8.61 -9.04
CA GLU A 146 7.67 -9.12 -8.53
C GLU A 146 8.61 -7.99 -8.08
N LYS A 147 8.73 -6.92 -8.88
CA LYS A 147 9.54 -5.76 -8.51
C LYS A 147 9.03 -5.08 -7.24
N ARG A 148 7.71 -4.88 -7.12
CA ARG A 148 7.10 -4.28 -5.92
C ARG A 148 7.28 -5.15 -4.69
N VAL A 149 7.13 -6.46 -4.84
CA VAL A 149 7.36 -7.42 -3.75
C VAL A 149 8.82 -7.34 -3.29
N ASN A 150 9.78 -7.36 -4.22
CA ASN A 150 11.20 -7.24 -3.87
C ASN A 150 11.55 -5.89 -3.21
N GLU A 151 11.01 -4.78 -3.73
CA GLU A 151 11.18 -3.46 -3.10
C GLU A 151 10.67 -3.46 -1.66
N LEU A 152 9.48 -4.02 -1.42
CA LEU A 152 8.91 -4.14 -0.08
C LEU A 152 9.74 -5.05 0.82
N VAL A 153 10.19 -6.22 0.32
CA VAL A 153 11.01 -7.15 1.10
C VAL A 153 12.30 -6.47 1.58
N VAL A 154 12.99 -5.74 0.71
CA VAL A 154 14.21 -5.00 1.07
C VAL A 154 13.92 -3.89 2.09
N GLU A 155 12.80 -3.17 1.93
CA GLU A 155 12.39 -2.15 2.90
C GLU A 155 12.08 -2.76 4.27
N TYR A 156 11.35 -3.87 4.31
CA TYR A 156 11.01 -4.56 5.55
C TYR A 156 12.24 -5.19 6.21
N GLU A 157 13.16 -5.77 5.44
CA GLU A 157 14.43 -6.30 5.95
C GLU A 157 15.24 -5.17 6.63
N LYS A 158 15.32 -4.00 5.99
CA LYS A 158 16.00 -2.83 6.57
C LYS A 158 15.34 -2.35 7.86
N ARG A 159 14.00 -2.26 7.88
CA ARG A 159 13.25 -1.85 9.08
C ARG A 159 13.40 -2.86 10.20
N LEU A 160 13.34 -4.16 9.89
CA LEU A 160 13.50 -5.23 10.86
C LEU A 160 14.90 -5.19 11.48
N LYS A 161 15.93 -5.04 10.66
CA LYS A 161 17.31 -4.91 11.14
C LYS A 161 17.50 -3.71 12.06
N ALA A 162 16.92 -2.56 11.72
CA ALA A 162 16.97 -1.38 12.58
C ALA A 162 16.28 -1.61 13.94
N ILE A 163 15.15 -2.32 13.96
CA ILE A 163 14.45 -2.68 15.19
C ILE A 163 15.29 -3.66 16.01
N GLU A 164 15.89 -4.66 15.37
CA GLU A 164 16.77 -5.64 16.02
C GLU A 164 17.97 -4.94 16.67
N GLU A 165 18.67 -4.05 15.96
CA GLU A 165 19.78 -3.27 16.51
C GLU A 165 19.34 -2.43 17.72
N GLN A 166 18.18 -1.78 17.65
CA GLN A 166 17.63 -1.01 18.77
C GLN A 166 17.26 -1.89 19.97
N LEU A 167 16.71 -3.07 19.74
CA LEU A 167 16.36 -4.01 20.80
C LEU A 167 17.63 -4.58 21.46
N GLN A 168 18.64 -4.93 20.67
CA GLN A 168 19.93 -5.39 21.15
C GLN A 168 20.56 -4.33 22.07
N GLN A 169 20.64 -3.08 21.59
CA GLN A 169 21.20 -1.96 22.36
C GLN A 169 20.44 -1.74 23.66
N LYS A 170 19.10 -1.75 23.63
CA LYS A 170 18.29 -1.59 24.84
C LYS A 170 18.47 -2.77 25.81
N SER A 171 18.59 -3.99 25.29
CA SER A 171 18.85 -5.18 26.11
C SER A 171 20.18 -5.04 26.86
N ASP A 172 21.24 -4.61 26.17
CA ASP A 172 22.56 -4.42 26.77
C ASP A 172 22.53 -3.36 27.88
N ILE A 173 21.86 -2.23 27.64
CA ILE A 173 21.66 -1.17 28.66
C ILE A 173 20.88 -1.71 29.86
N ILE A 174 19.81 -2.48 29.63
CA ILE A 174 19.02 -3.07 30.72
C ILE A 174 19.89 -4.02 31.55
N HIS A 175 20.70 -4.85 30.91
CA HIS A 175 21.61 -5.76 31.62
C HIS A 175 22.66 -5.00 32.44
N GLN A 176 23.24 -3.93 31.90
CA GLN A 176 24.20 -3.08 32.61
C GLN A 176 23.55 -2.39 33.82
N ASN A 177 22.37 -1.78 33.60
CA ASN A 177 21.62 -1.13 34.67
C ASN A 177 21.21 -2.13 35.76
N GLN A 178 20.80 -3.34 35.36
CA GLN A 178 20.46 -4.40 36.31
C GLN A 178 21.66 -4.78 37.18
N ALA A 179 22.84 -4.96 36.58
CA ALA A 179 24.06 -5.24 37.33
C ALA A 179 24.47 -4.08 38.27
N GLU A 180 24.23 -2.83 37.86
CA GLU A 180 24.47 -1.67 38.72
C GLU A 180 23.47 -1.57 39.89
N ILE A 181 22.19 -1.87 39.64
CA ILE A 181 21.15 -1.94 40.68
C ILE A 181 21.51 -3.04 41.68
N GLU A 182 21.89 -4.22 41.20
CA GLU A 182 22.32 -5.34 42.06
C GLU A 182 23.53 -4.95 42.91
N ARG A 183 24.57 -4.35 42.32
CA ARG A 183 25.73 -3.85 43.07
C ARG A 183 25.36 -2.81 44.11
N THR A 184 24.46 -1.89 43.77
CA THR A 184 24.00 -0.84 44.69
C THR A 184 23.19 -1.42 45.85
N ASN A 185 22.30 -2.37 45.56
CA ASN A 185 21.52 -3.07 46.57
C ASN A 185 22.40 -3.93 47.48
N GLU A 186 23.42 -4.58 46.93
CA GLU A 186 24.40 -5.33 47.70
C GLU A 186 25.18 -4.42 48.64
N VAL A 187 25.73 -3.31 48.13
CA VAL A 187 26.39 -2.28 48.94
C VAL A 187 25.46 -1.76 50.05
N HIS A 188 24.21 -1.46 49.71
CA HIS A 188 23.22 -1.02 50.70
C HIS A 188 22.96 -2.09 51.78
N SER A 189 22.83 -3.36 51.39
CA SER A 189 22.65 -4.46 52.34
C SER A 189 23.85 -4.64 53.28
N LEU A 190 25.07 -4.44 52.76
CA LEU A 190 26.30 -4.48 53.53
C LEU A 190 26.39 -3.31 54.51
N TRP A 191 25.95 -2.11 54.10
CA TRP A 191 25.82 -0.95 54.96
C TRP A 191 24.86 -1.18 56.13
N LEU A 192 23.68 -1.71 55.84
CA LEU A 192 22.71 -2.07 56.88
C LEU A 192 23.27 -3.10 57.85
N LYS A 193 24.02 -4.08 57.34
CA LYS A 193 24.70 -5.06 58.18
C LYS A 193 25.76 -4.39 59.05
N ALA A 194 26.65 -3.59 58.48
CA ALA A 194 27.71 -2.89 59.23
C ALA A 194 27.14 -2.01 60.35
N SER A 195 26.02 -1.34 60.11
CA SER A 195 25.34 -0.50 61.12
C SER A 195 24.71 -1.30 62.26
N GLN A 196 24.33 -2.56 62.05
CA GLN A 196 23.71 -3.41 63.07
C GLN A 196 24.72 -4.25 63.87
N GLU A 197 25.91 -4.47 63.32
CA GLU A 197 26.95 -5.26 63.96
C GLU A 197 27.56 -4.51 65.15
N THR A 198 27.71 -5.20 66.28
CA THR A 198 28.32 -4.61 67.49
C THR A 198 29.84 -4.83 67.53
N SER A 199 30.34 -5.89 66.88
CA SER A 199 31.77 -6.19 66.84
C SER A 199 32.46 -5.35 65.78
N GLN A 200 33.50 -4.61 66.18
CA GLN A 200 34.26 -3.76 65.26
C GLN A 200 34.98 -4.55 64.18
N GLN A 201 35.47 -5.75 64.47
CA GLN A 201 36.07 -6.64 63.48
C GLN A 201 35.07 -7.03 62.39
N ASN A 202 33.82 -7.29 62.76
CA ASN A 202 32.76 -7.60 61.79
C ASN A 202 32.37 -6.37 60.95
N LYS A 203 32.34 -5.17 61.56
CA LYS A 203 32.09 -3.90 60.82
C LYS A 203 33.18 -3.66 59.78
N ILE A 204 34.45 -3.79 60.16
CA ILE A 204 35.60 -3.66 59.25
C ILE A 204 35.48 -4.64 58.09
N ALA A 205 35.16 -5.91 58.36
CA ALA A 205 34.97 -6.91 57.31
C ALA A 205 33.78 -6.58 56.37
N ALA A 206 32.72 -5.94 56.87
CA ALA A 206 31.62 -5.47 56.05
C ALA A 206 32.03 -4.28 55.16
N TYR A 207 32.77 -3.31 55.71
CA TYR A 207 33.32 -2.19 54.94
C TYR A 207 34.35 -2.65 53.91
N ASP A 208 35.17 -3.66 54.20
CA ASP A 208 36.08 -4.25 53.22
C ASP A 208 35.34 -4.81 52.00
N ARG A 209 34.22 -5.49 52.22
CA ARG A 209 33.38 -5.97 51.11
C ARG A 209 32.75 -4.82 50.32
N ILE A 210 32.35 -3.73 50.99
CA ILE A 210 31.86 -2.53 50.29
C ILE A 210 32.97 -1.94 49.42
N LEU A 211 34.19 -1.87 49.94
CA LEU A 211 35.36 -1.35 49.23
C LEU A 211 35.85 -2.27 48.10
N ASP A 212 35.63 -3.58 48.18
CA ASP A 212 35.87 -4.50 47.07
C ASP A 212 34.90 -4.25 45.90
N LEU A 213 33.65 -3.87 46.20
CA LEU A 213 32.63 -3.52 45.20
C LEU A 213 32.77 -2.09 44.69
N ARG A 214 33.17 -1.16 45.57
CA ARG A 214 33.36 0.28 45.32
C ARG A 214 34.64 0.77 46.00
N PRO A 215 35.80 0.66 45.34
CA PRO A 215 37.10 1.04 45.92
C PRO A 215 37.24 2.51 46.30
N ASP A 216 36.41 3.35 45.70
CA ASP A 216 36.44 4.81 45.84
C ASP A 216 35.29 5.34 46.72
N ASP A 217 34.63 4.48 47.49
CA ASP A 217 33.59 4.86 48.45
C ASP A 217 34.22 5.56 49.66
N VAL A 218 34.10 6.89 49.69
CA VAL A 218 34.67 7.78 50.72
C VAL A 218 34.01 7.53 52.07
N GLU A 219 32.69 7.34 52.08
CA GLU A 219 31.94 7.08 53.31
C GLU A 219 32.44 5.78 53.92
N ALA A 220 32.48 4.69 53.14
CA ALA A 220 32.96 3.39 53.63
C ALA A 220 34.40 3.46 54.17
N LEU A 221 35.30 4.24 53.55
CA LEU A 221 36.66 4.47 54.08
C LEU A 221 36.65 5.21 55.43
N SER A 222 35.83 6.27 55.57
CA SER A 222 35.77 7.07 56.79
C SER A 222 35.12 6.31 57.96
N TYR A 223 34.04 5.57 57.71
CA TYR A 223 33.39 4.74 58.74
C TYR A 223 34.19 3.47 59.07
N LYS A 224 35.01 2.97 58.14
CA LYS A 224 36.02 1.96 58.48
C LYS A 224 37.09 2.53 59.41
N ALA A 225 37.53 3.77 59.19
CA ALA A 225 38.52 4.41 60.05
C ALA A 225 38.00 4.59 61.49
N ASP A 226 36.73 4.96 61.65
CA ASP A 226 36.02 5.02 62.94
C ASP A 226 36.04 3.66 63.66
N ALA A 227 35.61 2.59 62.99
CA ALA A 227 35.65 1.23 63.55
C ALA A 227 37.07 0.76 63.94
N VAL A 228 38.09 1.21 63.20
CA VAL A 228 39.51 0.93 63.47
C VAL A 228 40.03 1.75 64.66
N LEU A 229 39.56 2.98 64.86
CA LEU A 229 39.89 3.77 66.04
C LEU A 229 39.33 3.16 67.31
N GLU A 230 38.10 2.65 67.26
CA GLU A 230 37.53 1.89 68.38
C GLU A 230 38.32 0.61 68.71
N MET A 231 39.09 0.06 67.75
CA MET A 231 40.02 -1.05 67.96
C MET A 231 41.41 -0.61 68.48
N GLN A 232 41.61 0.68 68.77
CA GLN A 232 42.87 1.26 69.23
C GLN A 232 44.02 1.15 68.22
N GLU A 233 43.71 1.19 66.92
CA GLU A 233 44.70 1.20 65.83
C GLU A 233 44.74 2.55 65.07
N PRO A 234 45.12 3.67 65.71
CA PRO A 234 44.98 5.01 65.14
C PRO A 234 45.87 5.26 63.91
N LEU A 235 47.02 4.60 63.79
CA LEU A 235 47.87 4.71 62.61
C LEU A 235 47.19 4.18 61.34
N TRP A 236 46.40 3.11 61.47
CA TRP A 236 45.66 2.55 60.36
C TRP A 236 44.49 3.46 59.98
N ALA A 237 43.77 3.99 60.97
CA ALA A 237 42.73 5.00 60.75
C ALA A 237 43.24 6.24 60.01
N ILE A 238 44.41 6.78 60.39
CA ILE A 238 45.04 7.92 59.68
C ILE A 238 45.23 7.60 58.18
N SER A 239 45.69 6.38 57.87
CA SER A 239 45.90 5.98 56.47
C SER A 239 44.59 5.92 55.68
N LEU A 240 43.51 5.43 56.30
CA LEU A 240 42.19 5.34 55.70
C LEU A 240 41.56 6.72 55.51
N CYS A 241 41.59 7.59 56.53
CA CYS A 241 41.09 8.95 56.42
C CYS A 241 41.87 9.78 55.39
N ARG A 242 43.20 9.66 55.34
CA ARG A 242 43.99 10.35 54.30
C ARG A 242 43.63 9.87 52.89
N ARG A 243 43.33 8.58 52.72
CA ARG A 243 42.85 8.05 51.44
C ARG A 243 41.46 8.61 51.11
N ALA A 244 40.55 8.64 52.07
CA ALA A 244 39.22 9.23 51.92
C ALA A 244 39.31 10.71 51.51
N LEU A 245 40.13 11.50 52.21
CA LEU A 245 40.35 12.92 51.94
C LEU A 245 41.08 13.21 50.61
N LYS A 246 41.79 12.23 50.06
CA LYS A 246 42.37 12.34 48.72
C LYS A 246 41.29 12.22 47.63
N LEU A 247 40.25 11.42 47.89
CA LEU A 247 39.11 11.23 46.99
C LEU A 247 38.10 12.37 47.12
N ASP A 248 37.80 12.76 48.36
CA ASP A 248 36.93 13.89 48.69
C ASP A 248 37.54 14.73 49.82
N PRO A 249 38.20 15.86 49.49
CA PRO A 249 38.78 16.77 50.46
C PRO A 249 37.76 17.49 51.35
N GLN A 250 36.47 17.50 51.00
CA GLN A 250 35.41 18.17 51.76
C GLN A 250 34.61 17.21 52.65
N ASN A 251 35.05 15.95 52.78
CA ASN A 251 34.39 15.01 53.66
C ASN A 251 34.65 15.35 55.14
N GLY A 252 33.65 15.96 55.79
CA GLY A 252 33.75 16.36 57.20
C GLY A 252 33.98 15.20 58.15
N HIS A 253 33.35 14.05 57.90
CA HIS A 253 33.50 12.86 58.75
C HIS A 253 34.94 12.32 58.67
N ALA A 254 35.54 12.29 57.49
CA ALA A 254 36.94 11.87 57.33
C ALA A 254 37.94 12.83 58.01
N HIS A 255 37.68 14.15 58.00
CA HIS A 255 38.49 15.12 58.77
C HIS A 255 38.32 14.91 60.27
N TYR A 256 37.08 14.73 60.75
CA TYR A 256 36.80 14.47 62.16
C TYR A 256 37.52 13.20 62.65
N GLN A 257 37.34 12.08 61.95
CA GLN A 257 38.00 10.82 62.29
C GLN A 257 39.53 10.91 62.20
N LEU A 258 40.06 11.71 61.28
CA LEU A 258 41.50 11.98 61.22
C LEU A 258 41.99 12.80 62.43
N ALA A 259 41.20 13.76 62.91
CA ALA A 259 41.50 14.52 64.11
C ALA A 259 41.50 13.64 65.36
N CYS A 260 40.49 12.76 65.53
CA CYS A 260 40.46 11.77 66.61
C CYS A 260 41.68 10.85 66.55
N ALA A 261 42.04 10.36 65.36
CA ALA A 261 43.22 9.52 65.19
C ALA A 261 44.54 10.23 65.54
N TYR A 262 44.67 11.52 65.23
CA TYR A 262 45.83 12.31 65.63
C TYR A 262 45.90 12.58 67.13
N ALA A 263 44.74 12.79 67.77
CA ALA A 263 44.64 12.94 69.21
C ALA A 263 45.11 11.68 69.95
N GLU A 264 44.66 10.50 69.53
CA GLU A 264 45.06 9.21 70.13
C GLU A 264 46.57 8.92 70.04
N ILE A 265 47.26 9.42 69.01
CA ILE A 265 48.73 9.27 68.88
C ILE A 265 49.54 10.43 69.48
N GLY A 266 48.87 11.42 70.09
CA GLY A 266 49.51 12.57 70.72
C GLY A 266 50.02 13.65 69.78
N ARG A 267 49.51 13.71 68.54
CA ARG A 267 49.82 14.79 67.58
C ARG A 267 48.81 15.93 67.71
N TRP A 268 48.93 16.69 68.80
CA TRP A 268 47.94 17.68 69.23
C TRP A 268 47.69 18.80 68.20
N GLU A 269 48.75 19.36 67.61
CA GLU A 269 48.64 20.45 66.61
C GLU A 269 47.90 19.99 65.34
N ASP A 270 48.22 18.78 64.87
CA ASP A 270 47.55 18.20 63.70
C ASP A 270 46.09 17.83 64.00
N ALA A 271 45.80 17.36 65.22
CA ALA A 271 44.45 17.06 65.66
C ALA A 271 43.58 18.32 65.65
N VAL A 272 44.04 19.42 66.27
CA VAL A 272 43.28 20.68 66.32
C VAL A 272 43.08 21.28 64.93
N SER A 273 44.12 21.35 64.11
CA SER A 273 44.02 21.91 62.75
C SER A 273 43.15 21.07 61.79
N THR A 274 43.03 19.77 62.03
CA THR A 274 42.14 18.91 61.25
C THR A 274 40.71 18.97 61.79
N LEU A 275 40.54 19.09 63.11
CA LEU A 275 39.23 19.29 63.74
C LEU A 275 38.61 20.63 63.34
N GLU A 276 39.40 21.70 63.24
CA GLU A 276 38.96 23.01 62.75
C GLU A 276 38.33 22.89 61.35
N LYS A 277 38.99 22.15 60.44
CA LYS A 277 38.44 21.88 59.10
C LYS A 277 37.15 21.07 59.14
N ALA A 278 37.02 20.12 60.06
CA ALA A 278 35.78 19.37 60.23
C ALA A 278 34.64 20.31 60.68
N ILE A 279 34.91 21.16 61.66
CA ILE A 279 33.95 22.16 62.19
C ILE A 279 33.55 23.18 61.13
N ASP A 280 34.50 23.64 60.31
CA ASP A 280 34.24 24.55 59.19
C ASP A 280 33.28 23.94 58.15
N ILE A 281 33.34 22.61 57.97
CA ILE A 281 32.43 21.87 57.06
C ILE A 281 31.05 21.71 57.71
N SER A 282 31.01 21.33 58.98
CA SER A 282 29.76 21.17 59.73
C SER A 282 29.98 21.46 61.21
N GLU A 283 29.25 22.45 61.71
CA GLU A 283 29.30 22.87 63.11
C GLU A 283 28.90 21.75 64.08
N ALA A 284 28.14 20.74 63.65
CA ALA A 284 27.79 19.58 64.47
C ALA A 284 29.03 18.83 65.02
N TYR A 285 30.15 18.85 64.30
CA TYR A 285 31.40 18.23 64.78
C TYR A 285 32.00 18.93 65.99
N ARG A 286 31.63 20.19 66.25
CA ARG A 286 32.00 20.92 67.47
C ARG A 286 31.34 20.28 68.69
N ASP A 287 30.04 20.00 68.58
CA ASP A 287 29.26 19.36 69.64
C ASP A 287 29.78 17.94 69.90
N ASP A 288 30.04 17.17 68.83
CA ASP A 288 30.59 15.81 68.93
C ASP A 288 31.98 15.83 69.60
N ALA A 289 32.88 16.72 69.18
CA ALA A 289 34.22 16.85 69.77
C ALA A 289 34.21 17.22 71.26
N SER A 290 33.18 17.92 71.73
CA SER A 290 33.05 18.33 73.13
C SER A 290 32.82 17.15 74.10
N VAL A 291 32.24 16.05 73.60
CA VAL A 291 31.89 14.86 74.38
C VAL A 291 32.79 13.66 74.06
N ASP A 292 33.46 13.65 72.92
CA ASP A 292 34.28 12.52 72.46
C ASP A 292 35.46 12.22 73.42
N PRO A 293 35.65 10.95 73.83
CA PRO A 293 36.78 10.52 74.64
C PRO A 293 38.15 10.71 73.99
N SER A 294 38.25 10.63 72.66
CA SER A 294 39.55 10.74 71.97
C SER A 294 40.22 12.09 72.17
N PHE A 295 39.44 13.13 72.50
CA PHE A 295 39.97 14.46 72.79
C PHE A 295 40.19 14.74 74.28
N GLU A 296 39.99 13.78 75.19
CA GLU A 296 40.10 14.01 76.64
C GLU A 296 41.46 14.63 77.03
N GLN A 297 42.54 14.14 76.43
CA GLN A 297 43.89 14.67 76.66
C GLN A 297 44.10 16.07 76.06
N LEU A 298 43.30 16.46 75.06
CA LEU A 298 43.36 17.79 74.44
C LEU A 298 42.49 18.83 75.15
N ARG A 299 41.56 18.43 76.03
CA ARG A 299 40.66 19.37 76.73
C ARG A 299 41.41 20.37 77.62
N GLU A 300 42.63 20.03 78.04
CA GLU A 300 43.51 20.92 78.80
C GLU A 300 44.28 21.92 77.92
N HIS A 301 44.34 21.70 76.60
CA HIS A 301 45.06 22.57 75.67
C HIS A 301 44.22 23.78 75.25
N GLU A 302 44.82 24.98 75.34
CA GLU A 302 44.21 26.27 75.00
C GLU A 302 43.64 26.29 73.56
N SER A 303 44.38 25.76 72.59
CA SER A 303 43.97 25.73 71.18
C SER A 303 42.74 24.86 70.91
N PHE A 304 42.52 23.82 71.72
CA PHE A 304 41.31 22.98 71.61
C PHE A 304 40.12 23.63 72.33
N ARG A 305 40.37 24.25 73.50
CA ARG A 305 39.32 24.95 74.27
C ARG A 305 38.71 26.11 73.50
N THR A 306 39.55 26.95 72.90
CA THR A 306 39.11 28.07 72.03
C THR A 306 38.29 27.57 70.84
N LEU A 307 38.71 26.46 70.23
CA LEU A 307 38.04 25.88 69.07
C LEU A 307 36.70 25.24 69.40
N VAL A 308 36.53 24.60 70.57
CA VAL A 308 35.32 23.83 70.91
C VAL A 308 34.38 24.59 71.87
N PHE A 309 34.90 25.39 72.79
CA PHE A 309 34.18 26.12 73.83
C PHE A 309 34.39 27.65 73.75
N PRO A 310 33.96 28.33 72.67
CA PRO A 310 34.21 29.77 72.50
C PRO A 310 33.58 30.64 73.60
N ASP A 311 32.44 30.23 74.15
CA ASP A 311 31.66 31.04 75.11
C ASP A 311 32.21 31.00 76.56
N GLN A 312 33.20 30.16 76.87
CA GLN A 312 33.76 30.08 78.23
C GLN A 312 34.88 31.09 78.51
N GLU A 313 35.50 31.68 77.48
CA GLU A 313 36.62 32.61 77.67
C GLU A 313 36.18 34.05 77.96
N GLU A 314 35.02 34.50 77.44
CA GLU A 314 34.49 35.85 77.69
C GLU A 314 34.19 36.11 79.18
N ASN A 315 33.94 35.05 79.98
CA ASN A 315 33.67 35.19 81.42
C ASN A 315 34.93 35.15 82.32
N SER A 316 36.14 34.98 81.75
CA SER A 316 37.38 34.88 82.53
C SER A 316 38.18 36.18 82.64
N THR A 317 37.84 37.20 81.84
CA THR A 317 38.55 38.50 81.79
C THR A 317 37.94 39.60 82.64
N ASP A 318 36.86 39.34 83.37
CA ASP A 318 36.13 40.34 84.18
C ASP A 318 36.31 40.19 85.72
N ALA A 319 37.41 39.57 86.18
CA ALA A 319 37.74 39.43 87.62
C ALA A 319 39.06 40.11 88.00
#